data_AF-A0A072THU5-F1
#
_entry.id   AF-A0A072THU5-F1
#
_cell.length_a   1.000
_cell.length_b   1.000
_cell.length_c   1.000
_cell.angle_alpha   90.00
_cell.angle_beta   90.00
_cell.angle_gamma   90.00
#
_symmetry.space_group_name_H-M   'P 1'
#
loop_
_entity.id
_entity.type
_entity.pdbx_description
1 polymer ?
#
loop_
_entity_poly.entity_id
_entity_poly.type
_entity_poly.pdbx_seq_one_letter_code
_entity_poly.pdbx_strand_id
1 'polypeptide(L)'
;MHEEVMYEEASQVANDAVGSIRTVASFCAEQKMFRSVLMEHGKATLGEDFKVFFCLTITAIGVSQTRALAPDTNKAKDSTASIFEILDSKPTIDSSSNEGATLETVKGDFELQKVSFRYPTRPNIQIFKDLCLSIPAGK
;
A
#
# COMPACT_ATOMS: atom_id res chain seq x y z
N MET A 1 31.76 24.17 10.86
CA MET A 1 30.45 23.55 10.54
C MET A 1 30.59 22.24 9.79
N HIS A 2 31.37 22.14 8.70
CA HIS A 2 31.60 20.85 8.02
C HIS A 2 32.42 19.82 8.85
N GLU A 3 33.35 20.30 9.68
CA GLU A 3 34.24 19.42 10.47
C GLU A 3 33.54 18.82 11.70
N GLU A 4 32.60 19.53 12.32
CA GLU A 4 31.78 19.02 13.43
C GLU A 4 30.82 17.92 12.95
N VAL A 5 30.20 18.10 11.78
CA VAL A 5 29.30 17.10 11.18
C VAL A 5 30.07 15.81 10.85
N MET A 6 31.29 15.92 10.32
CA MET A 6 32.16 14.76 10.07
C MET A 6 32.55 14.01 11.35
N TYR A 7 32.82 14.74 12.44
CA TYR A 7 33.16 14.13 13.73
C TYR A 7 31.95 13.44 14.37
N GLU A 8 30.76 14.00 14.20
CA GLU A 8 29.51 13.44 14.72
C GLU A 8 29.10 12.18 13.97
N GLU A 9 29.24 12.13 12.64
CA GLU A 9 29.06 10.92 11.84
C GLU A 9 30.05 9.81 12.23
N ALA A 10 31.33 10.16 12.42
CA ALA A 10 32.36 9.21 12.85
C ALA A 10 32.05 8.64 14.25
N SER A 11 31.59 9.48 15.18
CA SER A 11 31.16 9.07 16.51
C SER A 11 29.94 8.14 16.46
N GLN A 12 28.99 8.41 15.57
CA GLN A 12 27.81 7.57 15.39
C GLN A 12 28.17 6.19 14.85
N VAL A 13 29.05 6.10 13.85
CA VAL A 13 29.55 4.83 13.32
C VAL A 13 30.32 4.05 14.39
N ALA A 14 31.13 4.72 15.21
CA ALA A 14 31.84 4.08 16.32
C ALA A 14 30.87 3.51 17.37
N ASN A 15 29.82 4.25 17.72
CA ASN A 15 28.80 3.81 18.66
C ASN A 15 27.99 2.61 18.13
N ASP A 16 27.65 2.61 16.83
CA ASP A 16 26.95 1.49 16.17
C ASP A 16 27.83 0.23 16.12
N ALA A 17 29.14 0.40 15.87
CA ALA A 17 30.10 -0.70 15.90
C ALA A 17 30.24 -1.29 17.31
N VAL A 18 30.40 -0.44 18.33
CA VAL A 18 30.47 -0.88 19.74
C VAL A 18 29.16 -1.56 20.17
N GLY A 19 28.01 -1.03 19.76
CA GLY A 19 26.69 -1.62 20.00
C GLY A 19 26.56 -3.03 19.38
N SER A 20 27.04 -3.19 18.15
CA SER A 20 27.07 -4.48 17.46
C SER A 20 27.99 -5.49 18.17
N ILE A 21 29.21 -5.08 18.55
CA ILE A 21 30.17 -5.94 19.27
C ILE A 21 29.60 -6.38 20.62
N ARG A 22 29.01 -5.46 21.40
CA ARG A 22 28.40 -5.77 22.70
C ARG A 22 27.27 -6.77 22.58
N THR A 23 26.46 -6.66 21.53
CA THR A 23 25.34 -7.59 21.27
C THR A 23 25.86 -8.98 20.97
N VAL A 24 26.88 -9.10 20.10
CA VAL A 24 27.51 -10.39 19.78
C VAL A 24 28.21 -11.01 21.00
N ALA A 25 28.91 -10.19 21.80
CA ALA A 25 29.60 -10.67 23.00
C ALA A 25 28.62 -11.18 24.07
N SER A 26 27.50 -10.48 24.27
CA SER A 26 26.44 -10.89 25.22
C SER A 26 25.79 -12.19 24.77
N PHE A 27 25.48 -12.30 23.47
CA PHE A 27 24.91 -13.51 22.89
C PHE A 27 25.84 -14.73 23.01
N CYS A 28 27.14 -14.55 22.75
CA CYS A 28 28.14 -15.61 22.92
C CYS A 28 28.27 -16.06 24.39
N ALA A 29 28.14 -15.15 25.37
CA ALA A 29 28.20 -15.49 26.78
C ALA A 29 26.98 -16.32 27.22
N GLU A 30 25.78 -15.93 26.79
CA GLU A 30 24.53 -16.66 27.07
C GLU A 30 24.54 -18.06 26.45
N GLN A 31 24.96 -18.17 25.19
CA GLN A 31 25.12 -19.45 24.50
C GLN A 31 26.11 -20.36 25.23
N LYS A 32 27.22 -19.81 25.74
CA LYS A 32 28.25 -20.59 26.43
C LYS A 32 27.76 -21.16 27.77
N MET A 33 26.93 -20.39 28.50
CA MET A 33 26.36 -20.82 29.79
C MET A 33 25.27 -21.87 29.61
N PHE A 34 24.36 -21.67 28.65
CA PHE A 34 23.33 -22.65 28.32
C PHE A 34 23.94 -23.97 27.80
N ARG A 35 24.96 -23.86 26.93
CA ARG A 35 25.66 -25.00 26.36
C ARG A 35 26.48 -25.79 27.39
N SER A 36 27.11 -25.12 28.37
CA SER A 36 27.81 -25.84 29.45
C SER A 36 26.84 -26.67 30.29
N VAL A 37 25.68 -26.11 30.64
CA VAL A 37 24.64 -26.82 31.42
C VAL A 37 24.07 -28.02 30.64
N LEU A 38 23.86 -27.90 29.32
CA LEU A 38 23.31 -28.98 28.50
C LEU A 38 24.30 -30.12 28.22
N MET A 39 25.58 -29.78 27.97
CA MET A 39 26.64 -30.77 27.77
C MET A 39 26.95 -31.54 29.05
N GLU A 40 26.90 -30.88 30.22
CA GLU A 40 27.15 -31.51 31.52
C GLU A 40 26.11 -32.58 31.87
N HIS A 41 24.86 -32.41 31.41
CA HIS A 41 23.79 -33.38 31.61
C HIS A 41 23.71 -34.47 30.51
N GLY A 42 24.62 -34.46 29.53
CA GLY A 42 24.65 -35.42 28.42
C GLY A 42 23.42 -35.36 27.50
N LYS A 43 22.68 -34.24 27.50
CA LYS A 43 21.37 -34.12 26.83
C LYS A 43 21.44 -33.59 25.40
N ALA A 44 22.59 -33.07 24.95
CA ALA A 44 22.76 -32.54 23.61
C ALA A 44 24.18 -32.79 23.10
N THR A 45 24.28 -33.18 21.81
CA THR A 45 25.57 -33.31 21.13
C THR A 45 25.92 -31.98 20.46
N LEU A 46 27.20 -31.64 20.42
CA LEU A 46 27.71 -30.39 19.81
C LEU A 46 27.12 -30.11 18.41
N GLY A 47 26.89 -31.13 17.59
CA GLY A 47 26.29 -30.97 16.26
C GLY A 47 24.80 -30.59 16.26
N GLU A 48 24.02 -31.05 17.25
CA GLU A 48 22.59 -30.71 17.38
C GLU A 48 22.42 -29.26 17.81
N ASP A 49 23.29 -28.77 18.69
CA ASP A 49 23.30 -27.37 19.15
C ASP A 49 23.58 -26.39 18.00
N PHE A 50 24.61 -26.68 17.17
CA PHE A 50 24.90 -25.85 16.00
C PHE A 50 23.74 -25.85 15.01
N LYS A 51 23.07 -27.00 14.81
CA LYS A 51 21.92 -27.10 13.92
C LYS A 51 20.76 -26.22 14.38
N VAL A 52 20.42 -26.23 15.67
CA VAL A 52 19.36 -25.39 16.23
C VAL A 52 19.75 -23.91 16.16
N PHE A 53 21.00 -23.57 16.47
CA PHE A 53 21.49 -22.20 16.39
C PHE A 53 21.43 -21.62 14.97
N PHE A 54 21.93 -22.35 13.96
CA PHE A 54 21.86 -21.90 12.58
C PHE A 54 20.41 -21.82 12.07
N CYS A 55 19.55 -22.77 12.46
CA CYS A 55 18.13 -22.71 12.12
C CYS A 55 17.47 -21.45 12.70
N LEU A 56 17.69 -21.17 13.98
CA LEU A 56 17.10 -20.02 14.67
C LEU A 56 17.57 -18.68 14.08
N THR A 57 18.87 -18.57 13.77
CA THR A 57 19.43 -17.34 13.20
C THR A 57 18.93 -17.09 11.78
N ILE A 58 18.88 -18.12 10.92
CA ILE A 58 18.34 -18.00 9.56
C ILE A 58 16.85 -17.64 9.61
N THR A 59 16.06 -18.24 10.50
CA THR A 59 14.64 -17.90 10.68
C THR A 59 14.46 -16.46 11.17
N ALA A 60 15.26 -16.00 12.15
CA ALA A 60 15.19 -14.64 12.66
C ALA A 60 15.51 -13.58 11.58
N ILE A 61 16.51 -13.84 10.74
CA ILE A 61 16.84 -12.99 9.60
C ILE A 61 15.70 -12.98 8.57
N GLY A 62 15.09 -14.14 8.29
CA GLY A 62 13.93 -14.25 7.39
C GLY A 62 12.76 -13.38 7.82
N VAL A 63 12.34 -13.49 9.10
CA VAL A 63 11.24 -12.68 9.66
C VAL A 63 11.55 -11.19 9.65
N SER A 64 12.81 -10.82 9.92
CA SER A 64 13.25 -9.42 9.91
C SER A 64 13.14 -8.79 8.52
N GLN A 65 13.49 -9.53 7.47
CA GLN A 65 13.36 -9.05 6.08
C GLN A 65 11.90 -8.92 5.64
N THR A 66 10.99 -9.78 6.10
CA THR A 66 9.55 -9.65 5.82
C THR A 66 8.98 -8.32 6.32
N ARG A 67 9.52 -7.80 7.44
CA ARG A 67 9.10 -6.50 8.00
C ARG A 67 9.41 -5.33 7.05
N ALA A 68 10.49 -5.42 6.28
CA ALA A 68 10.85 -4.40 5.29
C ALA A 68 9.88 -4.35 4.10
N LEU A 69 9.20 -5.47 3.79
CA LEU A 69 8.23 -5.60 2.69
C LEU A 69 6.78 -5.28 3.09
N ALA A 70 6.51 -5.14 4.39
CA ALA A 70 5.19 -4.82 4.92
C ALA A 70 4.57 -3.52 4.35
N PRO A 71 5.29 -2.38 4.25
CA PRO A 71 4.69 -1.15 3.70
C PRO A 71 4.29 -1.29 2.22
N ASP A 72 5.07 -2.04 1.43
CA ASP A 72 4.76 -2.25 0.01
C ASP A 72 3.52 -3.12 -0.17
N THR A 73 3.33 -4.11 0.70
CA THR A 73 2.14 -4.97 0.70
C THR A 73 0.87 -4.17 0.99
N ASN A 74 0.92 -3.23 1.95
CA ASN A 74 -0.23 -2.38 2.26
C ASN A 74 -0.58 -1.45 1.09
N LYS A 75 0.41 -0.79 0.50
CA LYS A 75 0.21 0.06 -0.69
C LYS A 75 -0.38 -0.73 -1.86
N ALA A 76 0.10 -1.96 -2.08
CA ALA A 76 -0.44 -2.83 -3.11
C ALA A 76 -1.92 -3.15 -2.85
N LYS A 77 -2.28 -3.52 -1.62
CA LYS A 77 -3.67 -3.79 -1.24
C LYS A 77 -4.58 -2.58 -1.46
N ASP A 78 -4.16 -1.39 -1.02
CA ASP A 78 -4.95 -0.17 -1.15
C ASP A 78 -5.15 0.21 -2.63
N SER A 79 -4.08 0.07 -3.43
CA SER A 79 -4.13 0.36 -4.87
C SER A 79 -5.05 -0.61 -5.61
N THR A 80 -4.95 -1.91 -5.30
CA THR A 80 -5.83 -2.94 -5.87
C THR A 80 -7.28 -2.71 -5.48
N ALA A 81 -7.56 -2.32 -4.23
CA ALA A 81 -8.92 -2.00 -3.78
C ALA A 81 -9.51 -0.82 -4.57
N SER A 82 -8.75 0.25 -4.79
CA SER A 82 -9.21 1.39 -5.59
C SER A 82 -9.49 1.02 -7.05
N ILE A 83 -8.67 0.17 -7.66
CA ILE A 83 -8.90 -0.31 -9.03
C ILE A 83 -10.19 -1.12 -9.12
N PHE A 84 -10.42 -2.04 -8.17
CA PHE A 84 -11.66 -2.82 -8.14
C PHE A 84 -12.89 -1.97 -7.87
N GLU A 85 -12.78 -0.95 -7.02
CA GLU A 85 -13.87 0.00 -6.77
C GLU A 85 -14.30 0.73 -8.06
N ILE A 86 -13.34 1.13 -8.90
CA ILE A 86 -13.63 1.75 -10.20
C ILE A 86 -14.24 0.71 -11.16
N LEU A 87 -13.68 -0.49 -11.22
CA LEU A 87 -14.13 -1.55 -12.14
C LEU A 87 -15.56 -2.01 -11.84
N ASP A 88 -15.91 -2.12 -10.56
CA ASP A 88 -17.23 -2.57 -10.11
C ASP A 88 -18.27 -1.43 -10.09
N SER A 89 -17.84 -0.18 -10.29
CA SER A 89 -18.74 0.97 -10.31
C SER A 89 -19.68 0.90 -11.53
N LYS A 90 -20.99 1.03 -11.29
CA LYS A 90 -22.00 1.09 -12.35
C LYS A 90 -22.38 2.55 -12.64
N PRO A 91 -22.15 3.07 -13.85
CA PRO A 91 -22.53 4.44 -14.18
C PRO A 91 -24.06 4.57 -14.22
N THR A 92 -24.59 5.70 -13.76
CA THR A 92 -26.03 6.01 -13.82
C THR A 92 -26.55 6.06 -15.25
N ILE A 93 -25.68 6.41 -16.20
CA ILE A 93 -25.95 6.44 -17.64
C ILE A 93 -24.97 5.45 -18.26
N ASP A 94 -25.46 4.29 -18.64
CA ASP A 94 -24.66 3.22 -19.23
C ASP A 94 -24.66 3.33 -20.76
N SER A 95 -23.55 3.80 -21.32
CA SER A 95 -23.35 3.91 -22.76
C SER A 95 -23.08 2.57 -23.45
N SER A 96 -22.74 1.52 -22.70
CA SER A 96 -22.51 0.17 -23.22
C SER A 96 -23.78 -0.69 -23.20
N SER A 97 -24.84 -0.21 -22.55
CA SER A 97 -26.15 -0.85 -22.60
C SER A 97 -26.73 -0.76 -24.01
N ASN A 98 -27.30 -1.88 -24.46
CA ASN A 98 -28.04 -1.95 -25.72
C ASN A 98 -29.55 -1.68 -25.51
N GLU A 99 -29.91 -1.21 -24.32
CA GLU A 99 -31.26 -0.80 -23.95
C GLU A 99 -31.55 0.61 -24.47
N GLY A 100 -32.76 0.82 -24.98
CA GLY A 100 -33.20 2.10 -25.52
C GLY A 100 -33.99 1.95 -26.81
N ALA A 101 -34.42 3.09 -27.34
CA ALA A 101 -35.11 3.15 -28.62
C ALA A 101 -34.15 3.65 -29.71
N THR A 102 -33.91 2.82 -30.72
CA THR A 102 -33.24 3.25 -31.94
C THR A 102 -34.28 3.73 -32.92
N LEU A 103 -34.25 5.01 -33.29
CA LEU A 103 -35.19 5.61 -34.24
C LEU A 103 -34.68 5.38 -35.67
N GLU A 104 -35.49 4.75 -36.53
CA GLU A 104 -35.13 4.49 -37.94
C GLU A 104 -35.04 5.79 -38.78
N THR A 105 -35.80 6.82 -38.40
CA THR A 105 -35.79 8.12 -39.07
C THR A 105 -35.91 9.23 -38.04
N VAL A 106 -34.96 10.18 -38.08
CA VAL A 106 -34.90 11.32 -37.16
C VAL A 106 -35.12 12.60 -37.97
N LYS A 107 -36.24 13.29 -37.70
CA LYS A 107 -36.59 14.56 -38.36
C LYS A 107 -35.69 15.72 -37.90
N GLY A 108 -35.16 15.65 -36.68
CA GLY A 108 -34.26 16.66 -36.11
C GLY A 108 -34.95 17.83 -35.39
N ASP A 109 -36.26 17.74 -35.15
CA ASP A 109 -36.96 18.69 -34.28
C ASP A 109 -36.54 18.45 -32.82
N PHE A 110 -36.11 19.50 -32.13
CA PHE A 110 -35.59 19.42 -30.77
C PHE A 110 -36.34 20.38 -29.83
N GLU A 111 -36.71 19.89 -28.65
CA GLU A 111 -37.40 20.69 -27.64
C GLU A 111 -36.82 20.42 -26.23
N LEU A 112 -36.60 21.48 -25.47
CA LEU A 112 -36.33 21.47 -24.04
C LEU A 112 -37.56 22.03 -23.34
N GLN A 113 -38.08 21.29 -22.36
CA GLN A 113 -39.24 21.73 -21.57
C GLN A 113 -38.88 21.80 -20.09
N LYS A 114 -38.98 23.01 -19.50
CA LYS A 114 -38.78 23.29 -18.07
C LYS A 114 -37.49 22.67 -17.51
N VAL A 115 -36.41 22.75 -18.27
CA VAL A 115 -35.15 22.10 -17.90
C VAL A 115 -34.46 22.92 -16.82
N SER A 116 -34.25 22.28 -15.67
CA SER A 116 -33.52 22.82 -14.53
C SER A 116 -32.24 22.00 -14.33
N PHE A 117 -31.08 22.61 -14.56
CA PHE A 117 -29.78 21.92 -14.57
C PHE A 117 -28.74 22.55 -13.63
N ARG A 118 -27.96 21.68 -12.98
CA ARG A 118 -26.80 21.98 -12.14
C ARG A 118 -25.67 21.01 -12.49
N TYR A 119 -24.44 21.50 -12.53
CA TYR A 119 -23.29 20.60 -12.63
C TYR A 119 -23.06 19.87 -11.30
N PRO A 120 -22.80 18.55 -11.27
CA PRO A 120 -22.53 17.82 -10.03
C PRO A 120 -21.34 18.36 -9.24
N THR A 121 -20.31 18.86 -9.93
CA THR A 121 -19.13 19.48 -9.31
C THR A 121 -19.41 20.84 -8.67
N ARG A 122 -20.52 21.49 -9.02
CA ARG A 122 -20.94 22.80 -8.49
C ARG A 122 -22.44 22.80 -8.18
N PRO A 123 -22.89 22.08 -7.13
CA PRO A 123 -24.32 21.88 -6.85
C PRO A 123 -25.02 23.15 -6.36
N ASN A 124 -24.27 24.16 -5.92
CA ASN A 124 -24.81 25.41 -5.40
C ASN A 124 -25.17 26.42 -6.51
N ILE A 125 -24.71 26.20 -7.74
CA ILE A 125 -24.92 27.13 -8.85
C ILE A 125 -25.88 26.49 -9.84
N GLN A 126 -27.08 27.05 -9.91
CA GLN A 126 -28.09 26.68 -10.91
C GLN A 126 -27.76 27.37 -12.24
N ILE A 127 -27.53 26.58 -13.29
CA ILE A 127 -27.19 27.09 -14.63
C ILE A 127 -28.45 27.39 -15.43
N PHE A 128 -29.36 26.43 -15.53
CA PHE A 128 -30.66 26.63 -16.18
C PHE A 128 -31.77 26.58 -15.13
N LYS A 129 -32.70 27.53 -15.20
CA LYS A 129 -33.91 27.60 -14.36
C LYS A 129 -35.11 27.55 -15.29
N ASP A 130 -35.82 26.43 -15.28
CA ASP A 130 -37.04 26.20 -16.08
C ASP A 130 -36.90 26.62 -17.54
N LEU A 131 -35.77 26.25 -18.17
CA LEU A 131 -35.50 26.60 -19.56
C LEU A 131 -36.49 25.87 -20.49
N CYS A 132 -37.19 26.64 -21.31
CA CYS A 132 -37.98 26.14 -22.43
C CYS A 132 -37.38 26.64 -23.74
N LEU A 133 -37.07 25.73 -24.67
CA LEU A 133 -36.48 26.05 -25.97
C LEU A 133 -37.02 25.08 -27.01
N SER A 134 -37.36 25.59 -28.19
CA SER A 134 -37.80 24.78 -29.32
C SER A 134 -36.98 25.16 -30.54
N ILE A 135 -36.35 24.16 -31.17
CA ILE A 135 -35.53 24.33 -32.37
C ILE A 135 -36.11 23.41 -33.45
N PRO A 136 -36.70 23.97 -34.51
CA PRO A 136 -37.21 23.18 -35.63
C PRO A 136 -36.07 22.66 -36.50
N ALA A 137 -36.30 21.54 -37.16
CA ALA A 137 -35.32 20.94 -38.08
C ALA A 137 -34.92 21.91 -39.22
N GLY A 138 -33.63 21.99 -39.51
CA GLY A 138 -33.09 22.72 -40.67
C GLY A 138 -32.90 24.23 -40.47
N LYS A 139 -32.90 24.73 -39.22
CA LYS A 139 -32.63 26.12 -38.86
C LYS A 139 -31.30 26.28 -38.13
#